data_AF-A0ABD3BP88-F1
#
_entry.id   AF-A0ABD3BP88-F1
#
_cell.length_a   1.000
_cell.length_b   1.000
_cell.length_c   1.000
_cell.angle_alpha   90.00
_cell.angle_beta   90.00
_cell.angle_gamma   90.00
#
_symmetry.space_group_name_H-M   'P 1'
#
loop_
_entity.id
_entity.type
_entity.pdbx_description
1 polymer ?
#
loop_
_entity_poly.entity_id
_entity_poly.type
_entity_poly.pdbx_seq_one_letter_code
_entity_poly.pdbx_strand_id
1 'polypeptide(L)'
;MATKIVEQFEVAPPSGVPTEQLLKLLHMDMPCSYVCRNSLLLQTPLFRITFHGHHCKIFIDNNSGMPVSQYIDGQDSLSLTIAVSYADFLDLTGFHPGDAAQLHGLAPELSDTFTLTSKLSVITIQLTLFPNQGICIGITGNHAIGDATAFVLIMKKWASINRDDSKSGNEFLPSYNRDLVRDGYQRAMECWSDISTCLSLDDSSFSKVSLNNMVEATLGEEADHDKPDYFMFSVNCRGRLNPPLPDNYFGNCSAMVTTESTY
;
A
#
# COMPACT_ATOMS: atom_id res chain seq x y z
N MET A 1 10.37 -11.48 -21.47
CA MET A 1 11.78 -11.20 -21.14
C MET A 1 11.83 -10.69 -19.71
N ALA A 2 12.72 -11.22 -18.87
CA ALA A 2 12.72 -10.95 -17.44
C ALA A 2 13.38 -9.60 -17.11
N THR A 3 12.69 -8.77 -16.32
CA THR A 3 13.29 -7.63 -15.63
C THR A 3 14.51 -8.09 -14.83
N LYS A 4 15.65 -7.41 -14.99
CA LYS A 4 16.90 -7.73 -14.29
C LYS A 4 17.15 -6.71 -13.20
N ILE A 5 17.23 -7.19 -11.95
CA ILE A 5 17.69 -6.37 -10.82
C ILE A 5 19.16 -6.00 -11.03
N VAL A 6 19.46 -4.71 -10.88
CA VAL A 6 20.79 -4.13 -10.98
C VAL A 6 21.36 -3.93 -9.58
N GLU A 7 20.60 -3.26 -8.71
CA GLU A 7 21.04 -2.88 -7.36
C GLU A 7 19.84 -2.87 -6.40
N GLN A 8 20.12 -3.02 -5.10
CA GLN A 8 19.15 -2.90 -4.02
C GLN A 8 19.72 -2.03 -2.92
N PHE A 9 18.87 -1.18 -2.35
CA PHE A 9 19.21 -0.19 -1.34
C PHE A 9 18.21 -0.23 -0.20
N GLU A 10 18.70 0.16 0.98
CA GLU A 10 17.85 0.52 2.12
C GLU A 10 17.93 2.03 2.30
N VAL A 11 16.79 2.70 2.12
CA VAL A 11 16.67 4.16 2.17
C VAL A 11 16.15 4.57 3.54
N ALA A 12 16.99 5.25 4.32
CA ALA A 12 16.58 5.88 5.56
C ALA A 12 15.89 7.23 5.27
N PRO A 13 15.00 7.69 6.15
CA PRO A 13 14.44 9.04 6.03
C PRO A 13 15.51 10.12 6.15
N PRO A 14 15.23 11.32 5.62
CA PRO A 14 16.10 12.48 5.77
C PRO A 14 16.14 13.00 7.21
N SER A 15 17.14 13.82 7.52
CA SER A 15 17.29 14.45 8.83
C SER A 15 16.12 15.35 9.19
N GLY A 16 15.71 15.34 10.47
CA GLY A 16 14.60 16.17 10.98
C GLY A 16 13.25 15.45 11.09
N VAL A 17 13.21 14.13 10.84
CA VAL A 17 12.06 13.26 11.15
C VAL A 17 12.08 12.90 12.66
N PRO A 18 10.92 12.72 13.33
CA PRO A 18 10.89 12.26 14.71
C PRO A 18 11.67 10.96 14.91
N THR A 19 12.40 10.84 16.02
CA THR A 19 13.20 9.64 16.34
C THR A 19 12.35 8.37 16.46
N GLU A 20 11.07 8.54 16.80
CA GLU A 20 10.09 7.47 16.84
C GLU A 20 8.71 8.02 16.46
N GLN A 21 7.95 7.24 15.68
CA GLN A 21 6.56 7.54 15.36
C GLN A 21 5.72 6.26 15.49
N LEU A 22 4.80 6.24 16.44
CA LEU A 22 3.83 5.16 16.63
C LEU A 22 2.46 5.59 16.11
N LEU A 23 1.86 4.78 15.26
CA LEU A 23 0.55 4.98 14.67
C LEU A 23 -0.38 3.81 15.02
N LYS A 24 -1.50 4.14 15.65
CA LYS A 24 -2.56 3.16 15.93
C LYS A 24 -3.33 2.85 14.65
N LEU A 25 -3.51 1.57 14.38
CA LEU A 25 -4.47 1.10 13.37
C LEU A 25 -5.89 1.24 13.94
N LEU A 26 -6.80 1.75 13.12
CA LEU A 26 -8.21 1.97 13.44
C LEU A 26 -9.07 0.90 12.77
N HIS A 27 -10.35 0.83 13.13
CA HIS A 27 -11.28 -0.15 12.55
C HIS A 27 -11.34 -0.14 11.00
N MET A 28 -11.11 1.01 10.37
CA MET A 28 -11.05 1.12 8.90
C MET A 28 -9.79 0.48 8.30
N ASP A 29 -8.74 0.29 9.10
CA ASP A 29 -7.50 -0.35 8.68
C ASP A 29 -7.52 -1.87 8.94
N MET A 30 -8.34 -2.33 9.89
CA MET A 30 -8.35 -3.73 10.36
C MET A 30 -8.71 -4.77 9.29
N PRO A 31 -9.68 -4.54 8.39
CA PRO A 31 -9.92 -5.48 7.27
C PRO A 31 -8.67 -5.67 6.39
N CYS A 32 -7.84 -4.63 6.29
CA CYS A 32 -6.62 -4.62 5.48
C CYS A 32 -5.36 -5.01 6.26
N SER A 33 -5.42 -5.08 7.60
CA SER A 33 -4.29 -5.49 8.46
C SER A 33 -3.99 -6.98 8.40
N TYR A 34 -4.95 -7.78 7.94
CA TYR A 34 -4.81 -9.23 7.77
C TYR A 34 -4.77 -9.68 6.29
N VAL A 35 -5.36 -8.92 5.34
CA VAL A 35 -5.78 -9.50 4.04
C VAL A 35 -5.27 -8.77 2.78
N CYS A 36 -4.63 -7.59 2.82
CA CYS A 36 -4.46 -6.85 1.55
C CYS A 36 -3.04 -6.32 1.33
N ARG A 37 -2.32 -6.94 0.37
CA ARG A 37 -1.17 -6.32 -0.31
C ARG A 37 -1.70 -5.63 -1.57
N ASN A 38 -1.31 -4.38 -1.78
CA ASN A 38 -1.57 -3.66 -3.03
C ASN A 38 -0.24 -3.38 -3.74
N SER A 39 -0.18 -3.68 -5.04
CA SER A 39 0.89 -3.21 -5.92
C SER A 39 0.35 -2.11 -6.83
N LEU A 40 0.99 -0.95 -6.82
CA LEU A 40 0.74 0.18 -7.71
C LEU A 40 1.93 0.36 -8.65
N LEU A 41 1.69 0.33 -9.95
CA LEU A 41 2.69 0.64 -10.97
C LEU A 41 2.45 2.05 -11.51
N LEU A 42 3.49 2.90 -11.43
CA LEU A 42 3.48 4.25 -11.98
C LEU A 42 4.58 4.35 -13.04
N GLN A 43 4.19 4.45 -14.30
CA GLN A 43 5.12 4.65 -15.41
C GLN A 43 5.34 6.16 -15.60
N THR A 44 6.57 6.64 -15.50
CA THR A 44 6.88 8.08 -15.65
C THR A 44 8.22 8.32 -16.37
N PRO A 45 8.37 9.41 -17.15
CA PRO A 45 9.62 9.74 -17.85
C PRO A 45 10.65 10.53 -17.01
N LEU A 46 10.46 10.66 -15.68
CA LEU A 46 11.17 11.67 -14.88
C LEU A 46 12.43 11.14 -14.17
N PHE A 47 13.49 11.96 -14.24
CA PHE A 47 14.78 11.77 -13.59
C PHE A 47 14.91 12.69 -12.37
N ARG A 48 14.72 12.13 -11.17
CA ARG A 48 15.29 12.49 -9.85
C ARG A 48 14.37 11.90 -8.78
N ILE A 49 14.96 11.13 -7.86
CA ILE A 49 14.20 10.36 -6.88
C ILE A 49 14.81 10.57 -5.49
N THR A 50 14.23 11.51 -4.75
CA THR A 50 14.37 11.62 -3.30
C THR A 50 13.03 11.23 -2.69
N PHE A 51 12.92 10.02 -2.16
CA PHE A 51 11.70 9.53 -1.54
C PHE A 51 11.63 9.97 -0.07
N HIS A 52 10.48 10.50 0.34
CA HIS A 52 10.13 10.76 1.74
C HIS A 52 8.83 10.02 2.00
N GLY A 53 8.91 8.72 2.25
CA GLY A 53 7.71 7.95 2.56
C GLY A 53 7.84 7.15 3.84
N HIS A 54 6.92 6.21 3.98
CA HIS A 54 6.67 5.49 5.21
C HIS A 54 7.71 4.41 5.44
N HIS A 55 8.72 4.71 6.24
CA HIS A 55 9.72 3.75 6.70
C HIS A 55 9.20 2.90 7.86
N CYS A 56 7.89 2.84 8.07
CA CYS A 56 7.33 2.15 9.22
C CYS A 56 7.23 0.65 8.99
N LYS A 57 7.15 -0.09 10.10
CA LYS A 57 6.81 -1.51 10.14
C LYS A 57 5.50 -1.71 10.87
N ILE A 58 4.76 -2.78 10.53
CA ILE A 58 3.56 -3.21 11.26
C ILE A 58 3.89 -4.44 12.11
N PHE A 59 3.44 -4.45 13.36
CA PHE A 59 3.55 -5.62 14.24
C PHE A 59 2.45 -5.60 15.30
N ILE A 60 2.29 -6.71 16.00
CA ILE A 60 1.39 -6.82 17.16
C ILE A 60 2.13 -6.26 18.38
N ASP A 61 1.64 -5.18 18.96
CA ASP A 61 2.20 -4.62 20.19
C ASP A 61 1.95 -5.58 21.36
N ASN A 62 3.04 -6.00 22.02
CA ASN A 62 2.98 -6.97 23.12
C ASN A 62 2.20 -6.45 24.34
N ASN A 63 2.08 -5.13 24.51
CA ASN A 63 1.38 -4.55 25.67
C ASN A 63 -0.14 -4.56 25.46
N SER A 64 -0.60 -4.14 24.27
CA SER A 64 -2.02 -4.03 23.94
C SER A 64 -2.59 -5.26 23.26
N GLY A 65 -1.75 -6.13 22.69
CA GLY A 65 -2.18 -7.23 21.81
C GLY A 65 -2.75 -6.74 20.47
N MET A 66 -2.62 -5.45 20.16
CA MET A 66 -3.19 -4.82 18.97
C MET A 66 -2.13 -4.60 17.88
N PRO A 67 -2.50 -4.68 16.60
CA PRO A 67 -1.57 -4.33 15.54
C PRO A 67 -1.35 -2.82 15.51
N VAL A 68 -0.09 -2.42 15.39
CA VAL A 68 0.37 -1.02 15.34
C VAL A 68 1.36 -0.84 14.20
N SER A 69 1.46 0.39 13.70
CA SER A 69 2.53 0.78 12.79
C SER A 69 3.53 1.64 13.54
N GLN A 70 4.82 1.34 13.44
CA GLN A 70 5.88 2.09 14.13
C GLN A 70 7.02 2.37 13.16
N TYR A 71 7.62 3.53 13.30
CA TYR A 71 8.89 3.87 12.72
C TYR A 71 9.89 4.20 13.83
N ILE A 72 11.11 3.67 13.74
CA ILE A 72 12.23 3.95 14.63
C ILE A 72 13.44 4.41 13.79
N ASP A 73 13.95 5.60 14.12
CA ASP A 73 15.12 6.16 13.46
C ASP A 73 16.38 5.31 13.66
N GLY A 74 17.17 5.19 12.60
CA GLY A 74 18.36 4.34 12.54
C GLY A 74 18.11 2.82 12.56
N GLN A 75 16.86 2.35 12.74
CA GLN A 75 16.51 0.93 12.71
C GLN A 75 15.64 0.54 11.51
N ASP A 76 14.81 1.47 11.05
CA ASP A 76 13.88 1.22 9.96
C ASP A 76 14.26 2.00 8.71
N SER A 77 14.12 1.33 7.57
CA SER A 77 14.44 1.81 6.24
C SER A 77 13.42 1.28 5.24
N LEU A 78 13.41 1.89 4.05
CA LEU A 78 12.61 1.48 2.92
C LEU A 78 13.48 0.71 1.94
N SER A 79 13.01 -0.47 1.53
CA SER A 79 13.66 -1.21 0.46
C SER A 79 13.40 -0.56 -0.90
N LEU A 80 14.48 -0.25 -1.62
CA LEU A 80 14.49 0.34 -2.96
C LEU A 80 15.29 -0.56 -3.90
N THR A 81 14.64 -1.09 -4.93
CA THR A 81 15.27 -1.92 -5.97
C THR A 81 15.44 -1.11 -7.25
N ILE A 82 16.63 -1.16 -7.85
CA ILE A 82 16.91 -0.64 -9.18
C ILE A 82 16.99 -1.81 -10.15
N ALA A 83 16.26 -1.73 -11.26
CA ALA A 83 16.20 -2.78 -12.26
C ALA A 83 16.24 -2.22 -13.69
N VAL A 84 16.49 -3.09 -14.65
CA VAL A 84 16.41 -2.81 -16.09
C VAL A 84 15.49 -3.83 -16.74
N SER A 85 14.58 -3.39 -17.59
CA SER A 85 13.75 -4.25 -18.42
C SER A 85 13.94 -3.94 -19.90
N TYR A 86 13.91 -4.99 -20.71
CA TYR A 86 13.93 -4.92 -22.18
C TYR A 86 12.59 -5.35 -22.79
N ALA A 87 11.55 -5.46 -21.97
CA ALA A 87 10.19 -5.64 -22.47
C ALA A 87 9.76 -4.42 -23.30
N ASP A 88 8.78 -4.63 -24.18
CA ASP A 88 8.26 -3.56 -25.03
C ASP A 88 7.50 -2.54 -24.17
N PHE A 89 8.06 -1.34 -24.01
CA PHE A 89 7.47 -0.32 -23.15
C PHE A 89 6.16 0.23 -23.72
N LEU A 90 6.03 0.29 -25.05
CA LEU A 90 4.82 0.80 -25.70
C LEU A 90 3.67 -0.20 -25.56
N ASP A 91 3.95 -1.49 -25.67
CA ASP A 91 2.98 -2.55 -25.40
C ASP A 91 2.49 -2.50 -23.95
N LEU A 92 3.41 -2.32 -22.99
CA LEU A 92 3.09 -2.26 -21.55
C LEU A 92 2.35 -0.98 -21.11
N THR A 93 2.38 0.07 -21.93
CA THR A 93 1.75 1.38 -21.65
C THR A 93 0.51 1.62 -22.51
N GLY A 94 0.19 0.69 -23.41
CA GLY A 94 -0.91 0.79 -24.36
C GLY A 94 -2.29 0.68 -23.69
N PHE A 95 -3.31 1.23 -24.36
CA PHE A 95 -4.72 1.12 -23.92
C PHE A 95 -5.40 -0.18 -24.39
N HIS A 96 -4.63 -1.17 -24.84
CA HIS A 96 -5.16 -2.48 -25.25
C HIS A 96 -5.10 -3.47 -24.09
N PRO A 97 -5.94 -4.52 -24.10
CA PRO A 97 -5.74 -5.66 -23.21
C PRO A 97 -4.33 -6.22 -23.37
N GLY A 98 -3.66 -6.48 -22.24
CA GLY A 98 -2.30 -7.00 -22.19
C GLY A 98 -2.22 -8.19 -21.24
N ASP A 99 -1.15 -8.99 -21.38
CA ASP A 99 -0.88 -10.06 -20.43
C ASP A 99 -0.36 -9.46 -19.11
N ALA A 100 -1.20 -9.61 -18.10
CA ALA A 100 -0.98 -9.06 -16.77
C ALA A 100 0.27 -9.67 -16.09
N ALA A 101 0.68 -10.90 -16.47
CA ALA A 101 1.89 -11.53 -15.98
C ALA A 101 3.17 -10.77 -16.38
N GLN A 102 3.12 -9.97 -17.45
CA GLN A 102 4.25 -9.12 -17.86
C GLN A 102 4.56 -8.01 -16.84
N LEU A 103 3.58 -7.61 -16.03
CA LEU A 103 3.70 -6.56 -15.02
C LEU A 103 4.31 -7.06 -13.70
N HIS A 104 4.28 -8.37 -13.44
CA HIS A 104 4.80 -8.94 -12.18
C HIS A 104 6.27 -8.59 -11.95
N GLY A 105 7.09 -8.62 -13.00
CA GLY A 105 8.51 -8.26 -12.90
C GLY A 105 8.79 -6.76 -12.71
N LEU A 106 7.77 -5.90 -12.73
CA LEU A 106 7.90 -4.45 -12.55
C LEU A 106 7.51 -3.97 -11.15
N ALA A 107 6.78 -4.80 -10.39
CA ALA A 107 6.41 -4.53 -9.02
C ALA A 107 7.38 -5.25 -8.06
N PRO A 108 7.93 -4.57 -7.04
CA PRO A 108 8.72 -5.23 -6.01
C PRO A 108 7.85 -6.13 -5.15
N GLU A 109 8.38 -7.24 -4.65
CA GLU A 109 7.72 -8.04 -3.62
C GLU A 109 8.06 -7.51 -2.23
N LEU A 110 7.09 -7.52 -1.31
CA LEU A 110 7.36 -7.27 0.11
C LEU A 110 7.98 -8.53 0.71
N SER A 111 9.28 -8.46 0.97
CA SER A 111 10.14 -9.53 1.50
C SER A 111 9.84 -9.85 2.97
N ASP A 112 8.66 -10.38 3.29
CA ASP A 112 8.37 -10.79 4.66
C ASP A 112 7.63 -12.14 4.72
N THR A 113 8.28 -13.12 5.34
CA THR A 113 7.65 -14.32 5.89
C THR A 113 6.99 -13.90 7.20
N PHE A 114 5.66 -13.92 7.24
CA PHE A 114 4.91 -13.48 8.41
C PHE A 114 5.03 -14.50 9.55
N THR A 115 5.46 -14.04 10.73
CA THR A 115 5.20 -14.72 12.01
C THR A 115 4.49 -13.72 12.94
N LEU A 116 3.72 -14.21 13.92
CA LEU A 116 3.03 -13.37 14.93
C LEU A 116 3.96 -12.40 15.68
N THR A 117 5.27 -12.66 15.66
CA THR A 117 6.33 -11.87 16.31
C THR A 117 7.13 -11.00 15.35
N SER A 118 6.89 -11.08 14.04
CA SER A 118 7.65 -10.36 13.01
C SER A 118 7.13 -8.95 12.80
N LYS A 119 8.06 -8.00 12.64
CA LYS A 119 7.77 -6.66 12.13
C LYS A 119 7.69 -6.72 10.60
N LEU A 120 6.52 -6.45 10.04
CA LEU A 120 6.26 -6.41 8.60
C LEU A 120 6.67 -5.08 7.99
N SER A 121 7.37 -5.13 6.86
CA SER A 121 7.62 -3.99 6.01
C SER A 121 6.32 -3.48 5.39
N VAL A 122 6.19 -2.17 5.36
CA VAL A 122 4.94 -1.52 4.96
C VAL A 122 4.93 -1.14 3.48
N ILE A 123 6.07 -0.78 2.93
CA ILE A 123 6.19 -0.34 1.53
C ILE A 123 7.57 -0.69 0.99
N THR A 124 7.63 -1.00 -0.30
CA THR A 124 8.86 -1.25 -1.06
C THR A 124 8.70 -0.68 -2.46
N ILE A 125 9.80 -0.23 -3.06
CA ILE A 125 9.81 0.48 -4.35
C ILE A 125 10.78 -0.19 -5.31
N GLN A 126 10.39 -0.33 -6.56
CA GLN A 126 11.25 -0.71 -7.67
C GLN A 126 11.29 0.39 -8.73
N LEU A 127 12.48 0.77 -9.15
CA LEU A 127 12.72 1.66 -10.28
C LEU A 127 13.28 0.83 -11.43
N THR A 128 12.46 0.64 -12.46
CA THR A 128 12.82 -0.15 -13.63
C THR A 128 13.09 0.76 -14.82
N LEU A 129 14.33 0.79 -15.29
CA LEU A 129 14.71 1.49 -16.51
C LEU A 129 14.36 0.65 -17.74
N PHE A 130 13.71 1.28 -18.71
CA PHE A 130 13.52 0.76 -20.07
C PHE A 130 14.44 1.54 -21.00
N PRO A 131 15.57 0.95 -21.43
CA PRO A 131 16.59 1.69 -22.18
C PRO A 131 16.01 2.40 -23.41
N ASN A 132 16.30 3.70 -23.51
CA ASN A 132 15.83 4.61 -24.56
C ASN A 132 14.31 4.77 -24.67
N GLN A 133 13.52 4.30 -23.69
CA GLN A 133 12.05 4.30 -23.74
C GLN A 133 11.42 5.00 -22.53
N GLY A 134 11.86 4.72 -21.31
CA GLY A 134 11.26 5.33 -20.12
C GLY A 134 11.68 4.67 -18.80
N ILE A 135 10.96 5.03 -17.73
CA ILE A 135 11.13 4.45 -16.39
C ILE A 135 9.76 4.00 -15.87
N CYS A 136 9.73 2.84 -15.23
CA CYS A 136 8.59 2.37 -14.44
C CYS A 136 8.95 2.41 -12.96
N ILE A 137 8.05 2.97 -12.16
CA ILE A 137 8.12 3.02 -10.70
C ILE A 137 7.09 2.04 -10.16
N GLY A 138 7.52 0.86 -9.76
CA GLY A 138 6.68 -0.10 -9.05
C GLY A 138 6.69 0.16 -7.56
N ILE A 139 5.52 0.11 -6.92
CA ILE A 139 5.36 0.31 -5.49
C ILE A 139 4.50 -0.83 -4.98
N THR A 140 4.95 -1.52 -3.96
CA THR A 140 4.13 -2.51 -3.26
C THR A 140 4.00 -2.08 -1.81
N GLY A 141 2.77 -2.03 -1.32
CA GLY A 141 2.46 -1.55 0.01
C GLY A 141 1.45 -2.45 0.73
N ASN A 142 1.59 -2.53 2.05
CA ASN A 142 0.61 -3.14 2.93
C ASN A 142 -0.59 -2.20 3.06
N HIS A 143 -1.79 -2.63 2.68
CA HIS A 143 -2.98 -1.78 2.65
C HIS A 143 -3.43 -1.34 4.05
N ALA A 144 -2.98 -2.01 5.11
CA ALA A 144 -3.25 -1.62 6.49
C ALA A 144 -2.84 -0.17 6.80
N ILE A 145 -1.81 0.37 6.14
CA ILE A 145 -1.37 1.74 6.42
C ILE A 145 -2.16 2.82 5.69
N GLY A 146 -2.95 2.48 4.66
CA GLY A 146 -3.70 3.48 3.93
C GLY A 146 -4.41 2.99 2.69
N ASP A 147 -5.43 3.75 2.29
CA ASP A 147 -6.18 3.52 1.06
C ASP A 147 -5.50 4.19 -0.14
N ALA A 148 -6.07 3.99 -1.34
CA ALA A 148 -5.54 4.57 -2.57
C ALA A 148 -5.33 6.10 -2.47
N THR A 149 -6.17 6.81 -1.70
CA THR A 149 -6.00 8.26 -1.50
C THR A 149 -4.74 8.55 -0.69
N ALA A 150 -4.47 7.79 0.38
CA ALA A 150 -3.24 7.91 1.16
C ALA A 150 -1.99 7.65 0.30
N PHE A 151 -2.01 6.62 -0.56
CA PHE A 151 -0.91 6.34 -1.49
C PHE A 151 -0.71 7.47 -2.50
N VAL A 152 -1.78 8.02 -3.07
CA VAL A 152 -1.70 9.18 -3.99
C VAL A 152 -1.11 10.41 -3.29
N LEU A 153 -1.40 10.64 -2.00
CA LEU A 153 -0.81 11.74 -1.24
C LEU A 153 0.71 11.57 -1.08
N ILE A 154 1.18 10.36 -0.77
CA ILE A 154 2.63 10.06 -0.72
C ILE A 154 3.26 10.38 -2.08
N MET A 155 2.63 9.94 -3.17
CA MET A 155 3.14 10.17 -4.52
C MET A 155 3.18 11.66 -4.90
N LYS A 156 2.11 12.40 -4.58
CA LYS A 156 2.07 13.86 -4.79
C LYS A 156 3.16 14.56 -4.00
N LYS A 157 3.34 14.19 -2.73
CA LYS A 157 4.39 14.76 -1.88
C LYS A 157 5.78 14.45 -2.45
N TRP A 158 6.01 13.21 -2.85
CA TRP A 158 7.27 12.77 -3.45
C TRP A 158 7.57 13.52 -4.76
N ALA A 159 6.60 13.64 -5.65
CA ALA A 159 6.73 14.41 -6.88
C ALA A 159 7.03 15.90 -6.61
N SER A 160 6.35 16.48 -5.61
CA SER A 160 6.55 17.88 -5.21
C SER A 160 7.98 18.16 -4.74
N ILE A 161 8.54 17.26 -3.92
CA ILE A 161 9.92 17.35 -3.42
C ILE A 161 10.93 17.33 -4.59
N ASN A 162 10.72 16.47 -5.58
CA ASN A 162 11.64 16.31 -6.70
C ASN A 162 11.53 17.43 -7.76
N ARG A 163 10.45 18.19 -7.74
CA ARG A 163 10.23 19.33 -8.64
C ARG A 163 10.96 20.61 -8.20
N ASP A 164 11.55 20.64 -7.01
CA ASP A 164 12.18 21.84 -6.41
C ASP A 164 11.20 23.03 -6.28
N ASP A 165 9.91 22.72 -6.13
CA ASP A 165 8.86 23.72 -6.04
C ASP A 165 8.75 24.21 -4.58
N SER A 166 9.69 25.08 -4.19
CA SER A 166 9.74 25.76 -2.87
C SER A 166 8.44 26.51 -2.50
N LYS A 167 7.49 26.62 -3.43
CA LYS A 167 6.16 27.22 -3.26
C LYS A 167 5.06 26.24 -2.87
N SER A 168 5.30 24.93 -2.94
CA SER A 168 4.35 23.88 -2.54
C SER A 168 4.36 23.65 -1.01
N GLY A 169 4.09 24.71 -0.26
CA GLY A 169 4.04 24.67 1.21
C GLY A 169 2.88 23.81 1.71
N ASN A 170 3.19 22.82 2.56
CA ASN A 170 2.30 21.98 3.39
C ASN A 170 1.08 21.28 2.75
N GLU A 171 0.68 21.60 1.52
CA GLU A 171 -0.57 21.14 0.88
C GLU A 171 -0.65 19.61 0.74
N PHE A 172 0.50 18.95 0.58
CA PHE A 172 0.60 17.49 0.45
C PHE A 172 1.16 16.80 1.69
N LEU A 173 1.28 17.48 2.84
CA LEU A 173 1.74 16.82 4.06
C LEU A 173 0.64 15.91 4.60
N PRO A 174 0.88 14.59 4.70
CA PRO A 174 -0.12 13.69 5.24
C PRO A 174 -0.34 13.97 6.72
N SER A 175 -1.60 14.05 7.14
CA SER A 175 -1.99 14.17 8.54
C SER A 175 -2.11 12.78 9.16
N TYR A 176 -1.25 12.49 10.14
CA TYR A 176 -1.24 11.23 10.90
C TYR A 176 -2.15 11.27 12.13
N ASN A 177 -2.96 12.31 12.30
CA ASN A 177 -3.83 12.45 13.45
C ASN A 177 -4.99 11.44 13.38
N ARG A 178 -4.81 10.28 14.02
CA ARG A 178 -5.79 9.19 14.09
C ARG A 178 -6.98 9.51 14.99
N ASP A 179 -6.84 10.47 15.91
CA ASP A 179 -7.89 10.84 16.86
C ASP A 179 -9.03 11.63 16.19
N LEU A 180 -8.84 12.06 14.93
CA LEU A 180 -9.90 12.66 14.11
C LEU A 180 -11.04 11.68 13.80
N VAL A 181 -10.77 10.37 13.83
CA VAL A 181 -11.80 9.34 13.64
C VAL A 181 -12.40 9.00 15.00
N ARG A 182 -13.60 9.53 15.22
CA ARG A 182 -14.36 9.29 16.44
C ARG A 182 -14.54 7.79 16.73
N ASP A 183 -14.26 7.39 17.96
CA ASP A 183 -14.34 6.01 18.47
C ASP A 183 -13.52 5.00 17.64
N GLY A 184 -12.59 5.50 16.81
CA GLY A 184 -11.94 4.73 15.77
C GLY A 184 -11.10 3.57 16.31
N TYR A 185 -10.41 3.82 17.42
CA TYR A 185 -9.55 2.84 18.10
C TYR A 185 -10.35 1.86 18.95
N GLN A 186 -11.43 2.32 19.61
CA GLN A 186 -12.32 1.43 20.37
C GLN A 186 -12.96 0.37 19.47
N ARG A 187 -13.50 0.81 18.34
CA ARG A 187 -14.03 -0.08 17.29
C ARG A 187 -12.96 -1.00 16.71
N ALA A 188 -11.70 -0.53 16.66
CA ALA A 188 -10.59 -1.35 16.20
C ALA A 188 -10.33 -2.52 17.14
N MET A 189 -10.40 -2.31 18.46
CA MET A 189 -10.26 -3.36 19.47
C MET A 189 -11.39 -4.41 19.37
N GLU A 190 -12.63 -3.96 19.19
CA GLU A 190 -13.78 -4.85 18.98
C GLU A 190 -13.57 -5.71 17.72
N CYS A 191 -13.27 -5.07 16.59
CA CYS A 191 -13.01 -5.75 15.33
C CYS A 191 -11.82 -6.71 15.40
N TRP A 192 -10.74 -6.33 16.08
CA TRP A 192 -9.56 -7.17 16.25
C TRP A 192 -9.85 -8.39 17.14
N SER A 193 -10.68 -8.24 18.17
CA SER A 193 -11.14 -9.37 19.00
C SER A 193 -11.90 -10.40 18.16
N ASP A 194 -12.79 -9.94 17.28
CA ASP A 194 -13.55 -10.80 16.37
C ASP A 194 -12.61 -11.51 15.38
N ILE A 195 -11.72 -10.76 14.72
CA ILE A 195 -10.71 -11.27 13.78
C ILE A 195 -9.84 -12.34 14.45
N SER A 196 -9.31 -12.05 15.63
CA SER A 196 -8.43 -12.96 16.38
C SER A 196 -9.14 -14.26 16.76
N THR A 197 -10.43 -14.18 17.09
CA THR A 197 -11.27 -15.33 17.42
C THR A 197 -11.57 -16.17 16.18
N CYS A 198 -11.96 -15.55 15.07
CA CYS A 198 -12.30 -16.24 13.82
C CYS A 198 -11.12 -16.99 13.21
N LEU A 199 -9.93 -16.41 13.30
CA LEU A 199 -8.74 -16.95 12.64
C LEU A 199 -7.97 -17.98 13.47
N SER A 200 -8.44 -18.27 14.69
CA SER A 200 -7.82 -19.24 15.61
C SER A 200 -6.29 -19.08 15.68
N LEU A 201 -5.80 -17.84 15.75
CA LEU A 201 -4.41 -17.44 15.46
C LEU A 201 -3.38 -18.42 16.04
N ASP A 202 -3.06 -19.46 15.28
CA ASP A 202 -1.96 -20.39 15.48
C ASP A 202 -1.04 -20.28 14.27
N ASP A 203 0.26 -20.52 14.46
CA ASP A 203 1.30 -20.30 13.45
C ASP A 203 1.04 -21.03 12.11
N SER A 204 0.12 -22.00 12.08
CA SER A 204 -0.16 -22.86 10.93
C SER A 204 -1.17 -22.27 9.93
N SER A 205 -2.06 -21.39 10.40
CA SER A 205 -3.20 -20.86 9.62
C SER A 205 -2.81 -19.77 8.61
N PHE A 206 -1.62 -19.21 8.75
CA PHE A 206 -1.17 -18.00 8.03
C PHE A 206 -0.49 -18.26 6.67
N SER A 207 -0.11 -19.50 6.38
CA SER A 207 0.62 -19.84 5.15
C SER A 207 -0.25 -19.94 3.89
N LYS A 208 -1.59 -19.82 4.03
CA LYS A 208 -2.54 -20.15 2.95
C LYS A 208 -3.15 -18.97 2.19
N VAL A 209 -2.87 -17.72 2.57
CA VAL A 209 -3.41 -16.56 1.84
C VAL A 209 -2.31 -16.00 0.93
N SER A 210 -2.24 -16.54 -0.28
CA SER A 210 -1.41 -15.99 -1.37
C SER A 210 -2.05 -14.69 -1.86
N LEU A 211 -1.36 -13.56 -1.68
CA LEU A 211 -1.87 -12.20 -1.95
C LEU A 211 -1.34 -11.63 -3.27
N ASN A 212 -1.40 -12.39 -4.35
CA ASN A 212 -0.91 -11.97 -5.67
C ASN A 212 -1.96 -11.27 -6.57
N ASN A 213 -3.15 -10.96 -6.06
CA ASN A 213 -4.33 -10.90 -6.93
C ASN A 213 -4.99 -9.52 -7.10
N MET A 214 -4.23 -8.41 -7.15
CA MET A 214 -4.74 -7.24 -7.88
C MET A 214 -4.55 -7.37 -9.40
N VAL A 215 -3.67 -8.27 -9.84
CA VAL A 215 -3.47 -8.57 -11.26
C VAL A 215 -4.52 -9.59 -11.75
N GLU A 216 -4.89 -10.56 -10.92
CA GLU A 216 -5.89 -11.59 -11.27
C GLU A 216 -7.34 -11.10 -11.29
N ALA A 217 -7.68 -9.94 -10.72
CA ALA A 217 -9.04 -9.37 -10.79
C ALA A 217 -9.49 -9.00 -12.23
N THR A 218 -8.61 -9.15 -13.23
CA THR A 218 -8.90 -8.97 -14.66
C THR A 218 -9.06 -10.30 -15.39
N LEU A 219 -8.78 -11.43 -14.75
CA LEU A 219 -8.99 -12.76 -15.32
C LEU A 219 -10.40 -13.19 -14.96
N GLY A 220 -11.32 -13.05 -15.92
CA GLY A 220 -12.65 -13.63 -15.80
C GLY A 220 -12.53 -15.13 -15.60
N GLU A 221 -12.76 -15.60 -14.38
CA GLU A 221 -13.16 -16.99 -14.16
C GLU A 221 -14.46 -17.23 -14.95
N GLU A 222 -14.62 -18.43 -15.51
CA GLU A 222 -15.88 -18.81 -16.17
C GLU A 222 -17.02 -18.62 -15.18
N ALA A 223 -17.87 -17.63 -15.45
CA ALA A 223 -18.98 -17.28 -14.58
C ALA A 223 -19.94 -18.47 -14.49
N ASP A 224 -20.15 -18.95 -13.27
CA ASP A 224 -21.24 -19.85 -12.92
C ASP A 224 -22.56 -19.10 -13.12
N HIS A 225 -23.22 -19.33 -14.26
CA HIS A 225 -24.42 -18.59 -14.69
C HIS A 225 -25.60 -18.65 -13.72
N ASP A 226 -25.57 -19.53 -12.70
CA ASP A 226 -26.60 -19.63 -11.66
C ASP A 226 -26.29 -18.76 -10.41
N LYS A 227 -25.18 -18.01 -10.40
CA LYS A 227 -24.83 -17.10 -9.29
C LYS A 227 -24.92 -15.63 -9.70
N PRO A 228 -25.38 -14.75 -8.79
CA PRO A 228 -25.38 -13.32 -9.05
C PRO A 228 -23.96 -12.77 -9.17
N ASP A 229 -23.71 -12.03 -10.25
CA ASP A 229 -22.47 -11.28 -10.42
C ASP A 229 -22.50 -10.02 -9.55
N TYR A 230 -21.42 -9.75 -8.82
CA TYR A 230 -21.28 -8.54 -8.02
C TYR A 230 -20.21 -7.62 -8.59
N PHE A 231 -20.56 -6.35 -8.77
CA PHE A 231 -19.59 -5.29 -9.04
C PHE A 231 -19.25 -4.57 -7.73
N MET A 232 -17.96 -4.50 -7.41
CA MET A 232 -17.46 -3.92 -6.16
C MET A 232 -16.57 -2.72 -6.46
N PHE A 233 -16.77 -1.60 -5.75
CA PHE A 233 -15.91 -0.44 -5.85
C PHE A 233 -15.71 0.26 -4.50
N SER A 234 -14.51 0.82 -4.31
CA SER A 234 -14.15 1.56 -3.11
C SER A 234 -14.56 3.02 -3.22
N VAL A 235 -15.20 3.55 -2.18
CA VAL A 235 -15.64 4.95 -2.08
C VAL A 235 -14.82 5.67 -1.01
N ASN A 236 -14.19 6.78 -1.37
CA ASN A 236 -13.52 7.65 -0.39
C ASN A 236 -14.57 8.29 0.55
N CYS A 237 -14.45 8.01 1.84
CA CYS A 237 -15.39 8.43 2.87
C CYS A 237 -14.92 9.65 3.69
N ARG A 238 -13.74 10.22 3.42
CA ARG A 238 -13.19 11.37 4.19
C ARG A 238 -14.20 12.51 4.30
N GLY A 239 -14.78 12.92 3.16
CA GLY A 239 -15.81 13.96 3.08
C GLY A 239 -17.21 13.55 3.56
N ARG A 240 -17.41 12.27 3.91
CA ARG A 240 -18.70 11.70 4.35
C ARG A 240 -18.78 11.47 5.85
N LEU A 241 -17.65 11.57 6.56
CA LEU A 241 -17.60 11.51 8.02
C LEU A 241 -18.16 12.79 8.64
N ASN A 242 -18.56 12.72 9.92
CA ASN A 242 -19.06 13.86 10.67
C ASN A 242 -18.32 14.02 12.02
N PRO A 243 -17.42 15.02 12.15
CA PRO A 243 -17.03 15.97 11.11
C PRO A 243 -16.24 15.31 9.97
N PRO A 244 -16.19 15.92 8.76
CA PRO A 244 -15.36 15.43 7.66
C PRO A 244 -13.88 15.37 8.04
N LEU A 245 -13.17 14.37 7.54
CA LEU A 245 -11.71 14.32 7.67
C LEU A 245 -11.06 15.28 6.67
N PRO A 246 -9.89 15.85 7.01
CA PRO A 246 -9.09 16.62 6.06
C PRO A 246 -8.73 15.80 4.81
N ASP A 247 -8.63 16.46 3.65
CA ASP A 247 -8.23 15.81 2.39
C ASP A 247 -6.83 15.18 2.47
N ASN A 248 -5.96 15.72 3.31
CA ASN A 248 -4.62 15.20 3.57
C ASN A 248 -4.57 14.14 4.69
N TYR A 249 -5.71 13.63 5.19
CA TYR A 249 -5.73 12.56 6.17
C TYR A 249 -5.07 11.28 5.63
N PHE A 250 -4.08 10.79 6.38
CA PHE A 250 -3.33 9.58 6.08
C PHE A 250 -3.95 8.36 6.77
N GLY A 251 -4.21 7.31 6.01
CA GLY A 251 -4.74 6.02 6.45
C GLY A 251 -6.04 5.65 5.74
N ASN A 252 -6.63 4.50 6.11
CA ASN A 252 -7.85 4.05 5.46
C ASN A 252 -9.06 4.90 5.86
N CYS A 253 -9.81 5.35 4.87
CA CYS A 253 -11.13 5.95 5.03
C CYS A 253 -11.94 5.67 3.75
N SER A 254 -12.13 4.38 3.47
CA SER A 254 -12.86 3.92 2.29
C SER A 254 -13.94 2.94 2.71
N ALA A 255 -15.11 3.01 2.05
CA ALA A 255 -16.16 2.01 2.16
C ALA A 255 -16.21 1.20 0.86
N MET A 256 -16.40 -0.11 0.99
CA MET A 256 -16.64 -0.99 -0.13
C MET A 256 -18.14 -0.99 -0.44
N VAL A 257 -18.50 -0.62 -1.65
CA VAL A 257 -19.89 -0.69 -2.14
C VAL A 257 -19.97 -1.83 -3.13
N THR A 258 -20.99 -2.68 -2.96
CA THR A 258 -21.29 -3.78 -3.86
C THR A 258 -22.63 -3.53 -4.52
N THR A 259 -22.72 -3.83 -5.81
CA THR A 259 -23.98 -3.86 -6.56
C THR A 259 -24.11 -5.20 -7.23
N GLU A 260 -25.29 -5.78 -7.14
CA GLU A 260 -25.65 -7.02 -7.81
C GLU A 260 -26.02 -6.72 -9.26
N SER A 261 -25.56 -7.55 -10.18
CA SER A 261 -25.98 -7.49 -11.56
C SER A 261 -27.43 -7.94 -11.68
N THR A 262 -28.23 -7.22 -12.45
CA THR A 262 -29.62 -7.58 -12.73
C THR A 262 -29.69 -8.11 -14.17
N TYR A 263 -29.35 -9.39 -14.35
CA TYR A 263 -29.59 -10.12 -15.59
C TYR A 263 -30.74 -11.11 -15.41
#